data_AF-A0A520HMN7-F1
#
_entry.id   AF-A0A520HMN7-F1
#
_cell.length_a   1.000
_cell.length_b   1.000
_cell.length_c   1.000
_cell.angle_alpha   90.00
_cell.angle_beta   90.00
_cell.angle_gamma   90.00
#
_symmetry.space_group_name_H-M   'P 1'
#
loop_
_entity.id
_entity.type
_entity.pdbx_description
1 polymer ?
#
loop_
_entity_poly.entity_id
_entity_poly.type
_entity_poly.pdbx_seq_one_letter_code
_entity_poly.pdbx_strand_id
1 'polypeptide(L)'
;MGDPVTDPAPDGIDEGRRLIRLGGDKGLSLADRLAERFHRLTWRTPLHTLRLKGRYPLKLIAVPEDPILGDIARGTMLLEGVLSFRGEARDIETLDLSKPHPKPFAEYLQSFAWLRDLSTVATRARGAPIAEYLMGLWLTAHADTQGGIAWRPDMWGRRILAWTAHAPLILSSSDQIYRSKVLNALAKGALHLDRTADKAPAGAPRIAAWCGVVAAGLLIPGGEPRQAFGEAGLLRALGTGLFDDGGSVSRSPAMLLDSIQLLTLLQESYAARSAELPETVAVTLTRMVAALLGVAHADRGLSSWQGGGPASETQVAAVIEASGVRTRPLRQARDWGYQRLAAGTAVLIVDAAPPPIARL
;
A
#
# COMPACT_ATOMS: atom_id res chain seq x y z
N MET A 1 -6.65 51.13 -43.12
CA MET A 1 -7.47 51.11 -41.90
C MET A 1 -8.17 49.76 -41.87
N GLY A 2 -7.79 48.89 -40.94
CA GLY A 2 -8.28 47.51 -40.84
C GLY A 2 -7.19 46.58 -40.29
N ASP A 3 -7.04 46.57 -38.97
CA ASP A 3 -6.13 45.69 -38.21
C ASP A 3 -6.56 44.22 -38.26
N PRO A 4 -5.63 43.26 -38.10
CA PRO A 4 -5.95 41.85 -37.97
C PRO A 4 -6.37 41.51 -36.54
N VAL A 5 -7.47 40.74 -36.42
CA VAL A 5 -7.96 40.16 -35.17
C VAL A 5 -7.01 39.06 -34.71
N THR A 6 -6.29 39.30 -33.62
CA THR A 6 -5.58 38.25 -32.85
C THR A 6 -6.56 37.60 -31.87
N ASP A 7 -6.75 36.30 -32.00
CA ASP A 7 -7.49 35.45 -31.08
C ASP A 7 -6.62 35.18 -29.83
N PRO A 8 -7.07 35.45 -28.59
CA PRO A 8 -6.29 35.13 -27.39
C PRO A 8 -6.48 33.67 -26.98
N ALA A 9 -5.35 32.96 -26.80
CA ALA A 9 -5.31 31.61 -26.24
C ALA A 9 -5.91 31.55 -24.82
N PRO A 10 -6.65 30.48 -24.44
CA PRO A 10 -7.20 30.33 -23.10
C PRO A 10 -6.19 29.60 -22.19
N ASP A 11 -5.04 30.23 -21.91
CA ASP A 11 -4.06 29.75 -20.91
C ASP A 11 -4.02 30.70 -19.70
N GLY A 12 -5.20 31.04 -19.18
CA GLY A 12 -5.37 31.71 -17.89
C GLY A 12 -5.32 30.70 -16.74
N ILE A 13 -4.45 30.94 -15.77
CA ILE A 13 -4.41 30.21 -14.50
C ILE A 13 -5.36 30.92 -13.53
N ASP A 14 -6.47 30.28 -13.16
CA ASP A 14 -7.35 30.77 -12.09
C ASP A 14 -6.70 30.50 -10.73
N GLU A 15 -6.35 31.58 -10.02
CA GLU A 15 -5.84 31.54 -8.65
C GLU A 15 -6.98 31.30 -7.66
N GLY A 16 -7.08 30.09 -7.10
CA GLY A 16 -7.98 29.88 -5.97
C GLY A 16 -8.32 28.43 -5.61
N ARG A 17 -7.35 27.64 -5.12
CA ARG A 17 -7.67 26.40 -4.39
C ARG A 17 -6.79 26.27 -3.14
N ARG A 18 -7.45 26.23 -1.99
CA ARG A 18 -6.83 26.05 -0.66
C ARG A 18 -6.32 24.61 -0.51
N LEU A 19 -5.03 24.45 -0.26
CA LEU A 19 -4.40 23.15 -0.02
C LEU A 19 -4.59 22.65 1.41
N ILE A 20 -4.86 21.35 1.53
CA ILE A 20 -5.04 20.61 2.79
C ILE A 20 -3.68 20.37 3.45
N ARG A 21 -3.61 20.59 4.76
CA ARG A 21 -2.42 20.36 5.59
C ARG A 21 -2.04 18.88 5.61
N LEU A 22 -0.78 18.58 5.35
CA LEU A 22 -0.14 17.35 5.80
C LEU A 22 0.71 17.66 7.03
N GLY A 23 0.29 17.13 8.17
CA GLY A 23 1.05 17.23 9.41
C GLY A 23 2.38 16.50 9.28
N GLY A 24 3.47 17.26 9.38
CA GLY A 24 4.83 16.74 9.39
C GLY A 24 5.11 15.88 10.63
N ASP A 25 6.00 14.89 10.42
CA ASP A 25 6.56 13.95 11.38
C ASP A 25 6.83 14.59 12.75
N LYS A 26 5.88 14.44 13.67
CA LYS A 26 6.15 14.48 15.10
C LYS A 26 6.07 13.04 15.57
N GLY A 27 7.16 12.52 16.11
CA GLY A 27 7.12 11.25 16.84
C GLY A 27 5.97 11.25 17.84
N LEU A 28 5.40 10.07 18.09
CA LEU A 28 4.21 9.87 18.92
C LEU A 28 4.21 10.78 20.16
N SER A 29 3.20 11.65 20.25
CA SER A 29 2.98 12.53 21.40
C SER A 29 2.89 11.70 22.69
N LEU A 30 3.21 12.29 23.84
CA LEU A 30 3.00 11.63 25.14
C LEU A 30 1.53 11.19 25.31
N ALA A 31 0.59 11.94 24.73
CA ALA A 31 -0.83 11.57 24.67
C ALA A 31 -1.07 10.33 23.79
N ASP A 32 -0.37 10.20 22.66
CA ASP A 32 -0.46 9.02 21.78
C ASP A 32 0.13 7.78 22.45
N ARG A 33 1.24 7.94 23.19
CA ARG A 33 1.87 6.84 23.97
C ARG A 33 0.98 6.38 25.13
N LEU A 34 0.30 7.31 25.78
CA LEU A 34 -0.68 7.01 26.83
C LEU A 34 -1.94 6.36 26.24
N ALA A 35 -2.41 6.84 25.08
CA ALA A 35 -3.51 6.22 24.34
C ALA A 35 -3.15 4.81 23.85
N GLU A 36 -1.92 4.57 23.39
CA GLU A 36 -1.42 3.22 23.06
C GLU A 36 -1.39 2.31 24.30
N ARG A 37 -0.97 2.83 25.45
CA ARG A 37 -0.95 2.08 26.72
C ARG A 37 -2.36 1.77 27.23
N PHE A 38 -3.32 2.68 27.05
CA PHE A 38 -4.72 2.48 27.40
C PHE A 38 -5.43 1.54 26.40
N HIS A 39 -5.10 1.65 25.10
CA HIS A 39 -5.54 0.71 24.08
C HIS A 39 -5.06 -0.72 24.37
N ARG A 40 -3.78 -0.90 24.72
CA ARG A 40 -3.25 -2.21 25.16
C ARG A 40 -4.01 -2.83 26.33
N LEU A 41 -4.57 -2.01 27.23
CA LEU A 41 -5.33 -2.47 28.39
C LEU A 41 -6.78 -2.83 28.03
N THR A 42 -7.44 -2.01 27.22
CA THR A 42 -8.85 -2.24 26.81
C THR A 42 -9.03 -3.52 25.97
N TRP A 43 -8.03 -3.94 25.20
CA TRP A 43 -8.11 -5.11 24.31
C TRP A 43 -7.68 -6.45 24.92
N ARG A 44 -7.25 -6.48 26.20
CA ARG A 44 -7.09 -7.74 26.96
C ARG A 44 -8.43 -8.37 27.38
N THR A 45 -9.56 -7.75 27.02
CA THR A 45 -10.89 -8.28 27.31
C THR A 45 -11.29 -9.38 26.31
N PRO A 46 -11.81 -10.54 26.78
CA PRO A 46 -12.06 -11.75 25.97
C PRO A 46 -13.20 -11.61 24.94
N LEU A 47 -13.81 -10.43 24.81
CA LEU A 47 -14.94 -10.18 23.92
C LEU A 47 -14.58 -10.27 22.42
N HIS A 48 -13.32 -9.99 22.05
CA HIS A 48 -12.86 -10.06 20.66
C HIS A 48 -12.75 -11.51 20.15
N THR A 49 -12.27 -12.41 21.01
CA THR A 49 -12.10 -13.84 20.71
C THR A 49 -13.44 -14.56 20.61
N LEU A 50 -14.46 -14.08 21.33
CA LEU A 50 -15.81 -14.65 21.31
C LEU A 50 -16.56 -14.35 19.99
N ARG A 51 -16.30 -13.21 19.33
CA ARG A 51 -16.96 -12.85 18.06
C ARG A 51 -16.44 -13.66 16.86
N LEU A 52 -15.25 -14.26 16.98
CA LEU A 52 -14.67 -15.17 15.97
C LEU A 52 -15.09 -16.63 16.17
N LYS A 53 -15.73 -16.99 17.29
CA LYS A 53 -16.19 -18.36 17.54
C LYS A 53 -17.44 -18.67 16.71
N GLY A 54 -17.30 -19.55 15.73
CA GLY A 54 -18.34 -20.52 15.37
C GLY A 54 -19.30 -20.16 14.22
N ARG A 55 -19.10 -19.08 13.46
CA ARG A 55 -20.02 -18.77 12.33
C ARG A 55 -19.50 -19.19 10.95
N TYR A 56 -18.19 -19.19 10.72
CA TYR A 56 -17.62 -19.51 9.42
C TYR A 56 -16.32 -20.32 9.53
N PRO A 57 -16.03 -21.23 8.59
CA PRO A 57 -14.77 -21.97 8.58
C PRO A 57 -13.59 -21.02 8.35
N LEU A 58 -12.50 -21.25 9.08
CA LEU A 58 -11.23 -20.54 8.86
C LEU A 58 -10.59 -21.09 7.58
N LYS A 59 -10.92 -20.47 6.45
CA LYS A 59 -10.31 -20.69 5.13
C LYS A 59 -10.39 -19.40 4.32
N LEU A 60 -9.55 -19.28 3.30
CA LEU A 60 -9.74 -18.26 2.27
C LEU A 60 -10.81 -18.74 1.28
N ILE A 61 -11.63 -17.81 0.80
CA ILE A 61 -12.64 -18.09 -0.24
C ILE A 61 -11.94 -18.24 -1.59
N ALA A 62 -10.97 -17.37 -1.87
CA ALA A 62 -10.16 -17.37 -3.07
C ALA A 62 -8.74 -16.88 -2.73
N VAL A 63 -7.80 -17.11 -3.64
CA VAL A 63 -6.41 -16.65 -3.55
C VAL A 63 -6.16 -15.78 -4.78
N PRO A 64 -6.00 -14.45 -4.63
CA PRO A 64 -5.66 -13.58 -5.75
C PRO A 64 -4.23 -13.81 -6.23
N GLU A 65 -3.95 -13.39 -7.45
CA GLU A 65 -2.58 -13.33 -7.97
C GLU A 65 -1.91 -12.00 -7.57
N ASP A 66 -0.59 -11.98 -7.50
CA ASP A 66 0.21 -10.74 -7.43
C ASP A 66 0.92 -10.57 -8.78
N PRO A 67 0.37 -9.74 -9.70
CA PRO A 67 0.90 -9.58 -11.05
C PRO A 67 2.21 -8.78 -11.08
N ILE A 68 2.62 -8.21 -9.94
CA ILE A 68 3.80 -7.37 -9.86
C ILE A 68 5.00 -8.22 -9.47
N LEU A 69 6.04 -8.19 -10.30
CA LEU A 69 7.31 -8.82 -9.97
C LEU A 69 8.01 -8.08 -8.82
N GLY A 70 8.54 -8.86 -7.89
CA GLY A 70 9.40 -8.39 -6.81
C GLY A 70 10.83 -8.15 -7.27
N ASP A 71 11.66 -7.77 -6.32
CA ASP A 71 13.08 -7.55 -6.53
C ASP A 71 13.86 -8.87 -6.48
N ILE A 72 14.47 -9.21 -7.62
CA ILE A 72 15.22 -10.45 -7.81
C ILE A 72 16.41 -10.56 -6.85
N ALA A 73 17.10 -9.45 -6.57
CA ALA A 73 18.27 -9.47 -5.69
C ALA A 73 17.84 -9.73 -4.24
N ARG A 74 16.80 -9.04 -3.76
CA ARG A 74 16.25 -9.31 -2.41
C ARG A 74 15.66 -10.71 -2.29
N GLY A 75 14.96 -11.20 -3.33
CA GLY A 75 14.46 -12.56 -3.39
C GLY A 75 15.57 -13.61 -3.29
N THR A 76 16.66 -13.40 -4.02
CA THR A 76 17.83 -14.29 -3.99
C THR A 76 18.47 -14.32 -2.60
N MET A 77 18.63 -13.16 -1.96
CA MET A 77 19.15 -13.09 -0.59
C MET A 77 18.25 -13.83 0.41
N LEU A 78 16.92 -13.79 0.25
CA LEU A 78 16.00 -14.57 1.08
C LEU A 78 16.26 -16.08 0.96
N LEU A 79 16.51 -16.58 -0.26
CA LEU A 79 16.88 -17.98 -0.51
C LEU A 79 18.22 -18.36 0.14
N GLU A 80 19.11 -17.40 0.33
CA GLU A 80 20.40 -17.54 1.01
C GLU A 80 20.30 -17.34 2.54
N GLY A 81 19.08 -17.18 3.08
CA GLY A 81 18.87 -17.04 4.51
C GLY A 81 19.02 -15.61 5.03
N VAL A 82 19.06 -14.60 4.15
CA VAL A 82 19.25 -13.19 4.52
C VAL A 82 18.04 -12.34 4.11
N LEU A 83 17.41 -11.68 5.08
CA LEU A 83 16.41 -10.66 4.81
C LEU A 83 17.08 -9.30 4.68
N SER A 84 17.01 -8.68 3.50
CA SER A 84 17.62 -7.37 3.23
C SER A 84 16.63 -6.33 2.73
N PHE A 85 16.83 -5.07 3.12
CA PHE A 85 16.09 -3.93 2.58
C PHE A 85 16.81 -2.61 2.84
N ARG A 86 17.02 -1.80 1.79
CA ARG A 86 17.60 -0.44 1.86
C ARG A 86 18.86 -0.33 2.73
N GLY A 87 19.83 -1.20 2.49
CA GLY A 87 21.13 -1.20 3.18
C GLY A 87 21.16 -1.94 4.52
N GLU A 88 20.01 -2.36 5.04
CA GLU A 88 19.93 -3.29 6.17
C GLU A 88 19.91 -4.73 5.66
N ALA A 89 20.64 -5.63 6.33
CA ALA A 89 20.61 -7.07 6.08
C ALA A 89 20.65 -7.81 7.43
N ARG A 90 19.81 -8.84 7.57
CA ARG A 90 19.70 -9.66 8.79
C ARG A 90 19.61 -11.12 8.41
N ASP A 91 20.40 -11.97 9.05
CA ASP A 91 20.24 -13.41 8.93
C ASP A 91 18.89 -13.82 9.51
N ILE A 92 18.13 -14.60 8.75
CA ILE A 92 16.79 -15.06 9.09
C ILE A 92 16.82 -15.87 10.40
N GLU A 93 17.85 -16.69 10.60
CA GLU A 93 18.00 -17.54 11.79
C GLU A 93 18.16 -16.75 13.09
N THR A 94 18.75 -15.56 13.03
CA THR A 94 19.01 -14.71 14.22
C THR A 94 18.05 -13.53 14.31
N LEU A 95 17.10 -13.43 13.39
CA LEU A 95 16.16 -12.32 13.31
C LEU A 95 15.18 -12.34 14.49
N ASP A 96 15.27 -11.32 15.34
CA ASP A 96 14.35 -11.10 16.45
C ASP A 96 13.30 -10.04 16.08
N LEU A 97 12.06 -10.49 15.86
CA LEU A 97 10.93 -9.62 15.50
C LEU A 97 10.35 -8.86 16.70
N SER A 98 10.72 -9.20 17.94
CA SER A 98 10.28 -8.47 19.13
C SER A 98 11.04 -7.16 19.33
N LYS A 99 12.23 -7.04 18.72
CA LYS A 99 13.11 -5.88 18.84
C LYS A 99 12.78 -4.79 17.81
N PRO A 100 13.04 -3.52 18.12
CA PRO A 100 12.89 -2.43 17.16
C PRO A 100 13.95 -2.54 16.05
N HIS A 101 13.54 -2.22 14.83
CA HIS A 101 14.40 -2.15 13.64
C HIS A 101 14.32 -0.76 13.01
N PRO A 102 15.31 -0.34 12.20
CA PRO A 102 15.23 0.92 11.45
C PRO A 102 13.94 1.00 10.62
N LYS A 103 13.30 2.18 10.62
CA LYS A 103 11.93 2.36 10.11
C LYS A 103 11.69 1.75 8.72
N PRO A 104 12.54 1.96 7.70
CA PRO A 104 12.29 1.37 6.36
C PRO A 104 12.32 -0.16 6.37
N PHE A 105 13.28 -0.77 7.08
CA PHE A 105 13.38 -2.23 7.20
C PHE A 105 12.19 -2.78 8.00
N ALA A 106 11.80 -2.12 9.09
CA ALA A 106 10.65 -2.50 9.90
C ALA A 106 9.34 -2.45 9.09
N GLU A 107 9.12 -1.43 8.26
CA GLU A 107 7.92 -1.31 7.41
C GLU A 107 7.90 -2.38 6.30
N TYR A 108 9.03 -2.66 5.66
CA TYR A 108 9.16 -3.75 4.69
C TYR A 108 8.88 -5.13 5.31
N LEU A 109 9.45 -5.39 6.48
CA LEU A 109 9.24 -6.63 7.22
C LEU A 109 7.77 -6.80 7.66
N GLN A 110 7.17 -5.75 8.22
CA GLN A 110 5.81 -5.80 8.77
C GLN A 110 4.71 -5.74 7.70
N SER A 111 4.99 -5.19 6.52
CA SER A 111 4.07 -5.24 5.38
C SER A 111 4.05 -6.59 4.67
N PHE A 112 5.04 -7.46 4.92
CA PHE A 112 5.23 -8.73 4.21
C PHE A 112 5.51 -8.56 2.70
N ALA A 113 5.99 -7.39 2.28
CA ALA A 113 6.38 -7.13 0.89
C ALA A 113 7.48 -8.09 0.39
N TRP A 114 8.29 -8.64 1.31
CA TRP A 114 9.29 -9.67 1.03
C TRP A 114 8.70 -10.98 0.48
N LEU A 115 7.40 -11.27 0.67
CA LEU A 115 6.75 -12.44 0.07
C LEU A 115 6.77 -12.35 -1.46
N ARG A 116 6.57 -11.15 -2.03
CA ARG A 116 6.64 -10.92 -3.47
C ARG A 116 8.06 -11.11 -3.99
N ASP A 117 9.04 -10.59 -3.27
CA ASP A 117 10.46 -10.73 -3.64
C ASP A 117 10.84 -12.22 -3.66
N LEU A 118 10.40 -13.00 -2.66
CA LEU A 118 10.59 -14.44 -2.61
C LEU A 118 9.85 -15.19 -3.72
N SER A 119 8.56 -14.87 -3.96
CA SER A 119 7.75 -15.54 -4.98
C SER A 119 8.29 -15.34 -6.40
N THR A 120 9.01 -14.24 -6.62
CA THR A 120 9.60 -13.89 -7.92
C THR A 120 10.74 -14.83 -8.31
N VAL A 121 11.49 -15.35 -7.32
CA VAL A 121 12.70 -16.16 -7.56
C VAL A 121 12.56 -17.61 -7.14
N ALA A 122 11.51 -17.96 -6.40
CA ALA A 122 11.37 -19.27 -5.78
C ALA A 122 10.11 -19.99 -6.27
N THR A 123 10.26 -21.27 -6.60
CA THR A 123 9.11 -22.17 -6.66
C THR A 123 8.53 -22.36 -5.26
N ARG A 124 7.26 -22.75 -5.19
CA ARG A 124 6.57 -23.04 -3.91
C ARG A 124 7.38 -23.97 -3.01
N ALA A 125 7.98 -25.03 -3.56
CA ALA A 125 8.76 -26.01 -2.80
C ALA A 125 10.00 -25.39 -2.12
N ARG A 126 10.63 -24.39 -2.74
CA ARG A 126 11.80 -23.69 -2.17
C ARG A 126 11.41 -22.50 -1.29
N GLY A 127 10.38 -21.76 -1.67
CA GLY A 127 9.97 -20.54 -0.96
C GLY A 127 9.15 -20.80 0.30
N ALA A 128 8.27 -21.82 0.31
CA ALA A 128 7.36 -22.06 1.42
C ALA A 128 8.09 -22.28 2.76
N PRO A 129 9.17 -23.08 2.88
CA PRO A 129 9.88 -23.24 4.15
C PRO A 129 10.37 -21.91 4.76
N ILE A 130 10.87 -21.00 3.92
CA ILE A 130 11.40 -19.69 4.34
C ILE A 130 10.25 -18.77 4.76
N ALA A 131 9.19 -18.72 3.94
CA ALA A 131 8.02 -17.91 4.21
C ALA A 131 7.29 -18.35 5.49
N GLU A 132 7.15 -19.66 5.68
CA GLU A 132 6.49 -20.24 6.85
C GLU A 132 7.32 -20.01 8.12
N TYR A 133 8.65 -20.11 8.05
CA TYR A 133 9.54 -19.79 9.16
C TYR A 133 9.41 -18.31 9.60
N LEU A 134 9.56 -17.37 8.66
CA LEU A 134 9.40 -15.93 8.95
C LEU A 134 7.99 -15.59 9.45
N MET A 135 6.96 -16.21 8.88
CA MET A 135 5.59 -16.10 9.37
C MET A 135 5.45 -16.64 10.80
N GLY A 136 6.05 -17.78 11.11
CA GLY A 136 6.04 -18.39 12.45
C GLY A 136 6.69 -17.48 13.50
N LEU A 137 7.84 -16.87 13.17
CA LEU A 137 8.46 -15.84 14.01
C LEU A 137 7.48 -14.66 14.23
N TRP A 138 6.84 -14.20 13.15
CA TRP A 138 5.92 -13.05 13.24
C TRP A 138 4.71 -13.35 14.13
N LEU A 139 4.11 -14.53 13.95
CA LEU A 139 2.98 -14.98 14.75
C LEU A 139 3.35 -15.03 16.24
N THR A 140 4.52 -15.56 16.55
CA THR A 140 5.04 -15.66 17.92
C THR A 140 5.24 -14.28 18.55
N ALA A 141 5.80 -13.32 17.80
CA ALA A 141 6.07 -11.98 18.31
C ALA A 141 4.83 -11.08 18.41
N HIS A 142 3.87 -11.21 17.48
CA HIS A 142 2.87 -10.17 17.25
C HIS A 142 1.41 -10.63 17.16
N ALA A 143 1.10 -11.92 16.96
CA ALA A 143 -0.28 -12.35 16.73
C ALA A 143 -1.20 -12.10 17.95
N ASP A 144 -0.64 -12.18 19.16
CA ASP A 144 -1.36 -11.98 20.42
C ASP A 144 -0.93 -10.70 21.17
N THR A 145 0.09 -9.99 20.68
CA THR A 145 0.58 -8.74 21.28
C THR A 145 0.24 -7.56 20.38
N GLN A 146 -0.87 -6.88 20.69
CA GLN A 146 -1.32 -5.71 19.93
C GLN A 146 -0.49 -4.45 20.24
N GLY A 147 -0.02 -3.76 19.19
CA GLY A 147 0.61 -2.44 19.27
C GLY A 147 1.85 -2.29 18.40
N GLY A 148 2.39 -1.06 18.38
CA GLY A 148 3.55 -0.70 17.59
C GLY A 148 3.33 -0.81 16.08
N ILE A 149 4.44 -0.83 15.33
CA ILE A 149 4.42 -0.86 13.86
C ILE A 149 3.66 -2.06 13.28
N ALA A 150 3.73 -3.23 13.93
CA ALA A 150 3.09 -4.46 13.47
C ALA A 150 1.55 -4.34 13.40
N TRP A 151 0.96 -3.47 14.24
CA TRP A 151 -0.48 -3.26 14.34
C TRP A 151 -0.94 -1.90 13.79
N ARG A 152 -0.07 -1.15 13.13
CA ARG A 152 -0.49 0.05 12.39
C ARG A 152 -1.52 -0.33 11.31
N PRO A 153 -2.56 0.49 11.08
CA PRO A 153 -3.61 0.15 10.12
C PRO A 153 -3.08 -0.02 8.69
N ASP A 154 -2.15 0.82 8.26
CA ASP A 154 -1.56 0.73 6.92
C ASP A 154 -0.71 -0.54 6.73
N MET A 155 0.00 -0.98 7.78
CA MET A 155 0.76 -2.22 7.75
C MET A 155 -0.16 -3.44 7.67
N TRP A 156 -1.26 -3.47 8.42
CA TRP A 156 -2.26 -4.53 8.31
C TRP A 156 -2.94 -4.55 6.94
N GLY A 157 -3.22 -3.38 6.37
CA GLY A 157 -3.77 -3.28 5.02
C GLY A 157 -2.90 -3.97 3.98
N ARG A 158 -1.60 -3.62 3.97
CA ARG A 158 -0.59 -4.26 3.12
C ARG A 158 -0.45 -5.75 3.38
N ARG A 159 -0.40 -6.12 4.65
CA ARG A 159 -0.22 -7.51 5.10
C ARG A 159 -1.38 -8.39 4.63
N ILE A 160 -2.62 -7.92 4.69
CA ILE A 160 -3.78 -8.69 4.18
C ILE A 160 -3.63 -8.94 2.68
N LEU A 161 -3.30 -7.91 1.90
CA LEU A 161 -3.05 -8.06 0.46
C LEU A 161 -1.91 -9.06 0.19
N ALA A 162 -0.77 -8.90 0.87
CA ALA A 162 0.39 -9.78 0.69
C ALA A 162 0.10 -11.22 1.13
N TRP A 163 -0.52 -11.43 2.29
CA TRP A 163 -0.81 -12.77 2.82
C TRP A 163 -1.83 -13.51 1.97
N THR A 164 -2.80 -12.81 1.41
CA THR A 164 -3.82 -13.45 0.57
C THR A 164 -3.28 -13.78 -0.81
N ALA A 165 -2.52 -12.89 -1.44
CA ALA A 165 -1.91 -13.16 -2.76
C ALA A 165 -0.82 -14.24 -2.68
N HIS A 166 -0.01 -14.22 -1.62
CA HIS A 166 1.07 -15.19 -1.41
C HIS A 166 0.67 -16.32 -0.45
N ALA A 167 -0.63 -16.57 -0.29
CA ALA A 167 -1.17 -17.65 0.51
C ALA A 167 -0.55 -19.03 0.19
N PRO A 168 -0.24 -19.38 -1.07
CA PRO A 168 0.45 -20.64 -1.38
C PRO A 168 1.83 -20.77 -0.74
N LEU A 169 2.53 -19.68 -0.39
CA LEU A 169 3.82 -19.76 0.31
C LEU A 169 3.67 -19.91 1.82
N ILE A 170 2.62 -19.34 2.43
CA ILE A 170 2.46 -19.29 3.90
C ILE A 170 1.39 -20.24 4.46
N LEU A 171 0.64 -20.94 3.60
CA LEU A 171 -0.38 -21.91 4.00
C LEU A 171 -0.13 -23.30 3.38
N SER A 172 1.13 -23.60 3.06
CA SER A 172 1.54 -24.88 2.46
C SER A 172 1.70 -26.01 3.45
N SER A 173 2.00 -25.69 4.70
CA SER A 173 2.26 -26.64 5.77
C SER A 173 1.10 -27.61 5.98
N SER A 174 1.43 -28.86 6.25
CA SER A 174 0.48 -29.86 6.77
C SER A 174 0.16 -29.66 8.25
N ASP A 175 0.88 -28.77 8.96
CA ASP A 175 0.58 -28.43 10.35
C ASP A 175 -0.72 -27.60 10.45
N GLN A 176 -1.78 -28.28 10.85
CA GLN A 176 -3.10 -27.69 11.02
C GLN A 176 -3.14 -26.63 12.14
N ILE A 177 -2.28 -26.72 13.15
CA ILE A 177 -2.18 -25.73 14.24
C ILE A 177 -1.60 -24.43 13.68
N TYR A 178 -0.48 -24.52 12.96
CA TYR A 178 0.12 -23.38 12.28
C TYR A 178 -0.87 -22.72 11.32
N ARG A 179 -1.47 -23.49 10.41
CA ARG A 179 -2.46 -22.99 9.44
C ARG A 179 -3.62 -22.27 10.13
N SER A 180 -4.12 -22.83 11.23
CA SER A 180 -5.18 -22.21 12.03
C SER A 180 -4.71 -20.90 12.69
N LYS A 181 -3.47 -20.82 13.18
CA LYS A 181 -2.92 -19.57 13.74
C LYS A 181 -2.82 -18.46 12.69
N VAL A 182 -2.33 -18.78 11.49
CA VAL A 182 -2.23 -17.81 10.37
C VAL A 182 -3.60 -17.25 10.01
N LEU A 183 -4.59 -18.12 9.80
CA LEU A 183 -5.94 -17.71 9.40
C LEU A 183 -6.68 -16.95 10.52
N ASN A 184 -6.47 -17.34 11.79
CA ASN A 184 -6.98 -16.57 12.92
C ASN A 184 -6.34 -15.19 13.03
N ALA A 185 -5.02 -15.08 12.81
CA ALA A 185 -4.33 -13.79 12.81
C ALA A 185 -4.86 -12.87 11.70
N LEU A 186 -5.09 -13.42 10.49
CA LEU A 186 -5.70 -12.69 9.39
C LEU A 186 -7.09 -12.16 9.74
N ALA A 187 -7.95 -13.01 10.32
CA ALA A 187 -9.30 -12.61 10.75
C ALA A 187 -9.28 -11.56 11.87
N LYS A 188 -8.36 -11.68 12.83
CA LYS A 188 -8.13 -10.66 13.88
C LYS A 188 -7.68 -9.32 13.26
N GLY A 189 -6.76 -9.37 12.30
CA GLY A 189 -6.27 -8.19 11.58
C GLY A 189 -7.37 -7.47 10.79
N ALA A 190 -8.23 -8.23 10.11
CA ALA A 190 -9.38 -7.66 9.40
C ALA A 190 -10.35 -6.93 10.36
N LEU A 191 -10.69 -7.54 11.50
CA LEU A 191 -11.52 -6.91 12.53
C LEU A 191 -10.87 -5.67 13.15
N HIS A 192 -9.54 -5.65 13.25
CA HIS A 192 -8.80 -4.48 13.70
C HIS A 192 -8.91 -3.33 12.68
N LEU A 193 -8.78 -3.62 11.39
CA LEU A 193 -8.92 -2.61 10.34
C LEU A 193 -10.33 -2.02 10.26
N ASP A 194 -11.38 -2.84 10.47
CA ASP A 194 -12.78 -2.39 10.50
C ASP A 194 -12.99 -1.17 11.44
N ARG A 195 -12.15 -1.03 12.48
CA ARG A 195 -12.22 0.06 13.48
C ARG A 195 -11.11 1.10 13.38
N THR A 196 -10.05 0.82 12.63
CA THR A 196 -8.82 1.61 12.71
C THR A 196 -8.33 2.14 11.37
N ALA A 197 -8.93 1.73 10.24
CA ALA A 197 -8.51 2.19 8.91
C ALA A 197 -8.45 3.73 8.79
N ASP A 198 -9.47 4.44 9.30
CA ASP A 198 -9.50 5.92 9.28
C ASP A 198 -8.48 6.59 10.20
N LYS A 199 -7.88 5.85 11.15
CA LYS A 199 -6.79 6.37 12.01
C LYS A 199 -5.46 6.48 11.26
N ALA A 200 -5.32 5.84 10.09
CA ALA A 200 -4.14 6.01 9.27
C ALA A 200 -4.06 7.45 8.71
N PRO A 201 -2.84 8.01 8.55
CA PRO A 201 -2.64 9.28 7.85
C PRO A 201 -3.20 9.24 6.43
N ALA A 202 -3.72 10.38 5.95
CA ALA A 202 -4.24 10.50 4.59
C ALA A 202 -3.18 10.15 3.52
N GLY A 203 -3.64 9.75 2.33
CA GLY A 203 -2.80 9.25 1.24
C GLY A 203 -2.55 7.75 1.33
N ALA A 204 -1.40 7.31 0.84
CA ALA A 204 -1.04 5.88 0.72
C ALA A 204 -1.28 5.04 1.98
N PRO A 205 -0.99 5.51 3.22
CA PRO A 205 -1.25 4.71 4.42
C PRO A 205 -2.73 4.37 4.63
N ARG A 206 -3.62 5.37 4.50
CA ARG A 206 -5.07 5.16 4.65
C ARG A 206 -5.66 4.38 3.48
N ILE A 207 -5.18 4.61 2.25
CA ILE A 207 -5.55 3.80 1.08
C ILE A 207 -5.20 2.33 1.33
N ALA A 208 -3.97 2.04 1.79
CA ALA A 208 -3.55 0.67 2.13
C ALA A 208 -4.47 0.01 3.14
N ALA A 209 -4.80 0.72 4.23
CA ALA A 209 -5.68 0.21 5.27
C ALA A 209 -7.07 -0.15 4.72
N TRP A 210 -7.67 0.71 3.91
CA TRP A 210 -8.98 0.44 3.31
C TRP A 210 -8.94 -0.62 2.19
N CYS A 211 -7.88 -0.71 1.39
CA CYS A 211 -7.69 -1.84 0.48
C CYS A 211 -7.69 -3.16 1.25
N GLY A 212 -7.04 -3.23 2.41
CA GLY A 212 -7.06 -4.42 3.27
C GLY A 212 -8.44 -4.76 3.83
N VAL A 213 -9.26 -3.76 4.17
CA VAL A 213 -10.67 -3.99 4.59
C VAL A 213 -11.47 -4.61 3.46
N VAL A 214 -11.39 -4.05 2.26
CA VAL A 214 -12.12 -4.55 1.08
C VAL A 214 -11.64 -5.95 0.71
N ALA A 215 -10.33 -6.17 0.60
CA ALA A 215 -9.75 -7.48 0.30
C ALA A 215 -10.16 -8.53 1.34
N ALA A 216 -10.16 -8.19 2.63
CA ALA A 216 -10.66 -9.07 3.68
C ALA A 216 -12.17 -9.35 3.56
N GLY A 217 -12.96 -8.40 3.08
CA GLY A 217 -14.38 -8.60 2.80
C GLY A 217 -14.62 -9.58 1.65
N LEU A 218 -13.78 -9.52 0.62
CA LEU A 218 -13.85 -10.38 -0.57
C LEU A 218 -13.35 -11.81 -0.30
N LEU A 219 -12.29 -11.96 0.49
CA LEU A 219 -11.50 -13.20 0.56
C LEU A 219 -11.71 -14.00 1.85
N ILE A 220 -12.30 -13.40 2.90
CA ILE A 220 -12.58 -14.08 4.17
C ILE A 220 -14.08 -14.39 4.27
N PRO A 221 -14.48 -15.64 4.64
CA PRO A 221 -15.88 -16.02 4.84
C PRO A 221 -16.69 -15.07 5.73
N GLY A 222 -17.89 -14.72 5.29
CA GLY A 222 -18.80 -13.81 6.00
C GLY A 222 -18.38 -12.34 5.92
N GLY A 223 -17.59 -11.97 4.91
CA GLY A 223 -17.04 -10.65 4.70
C GLY A 223 -17.94 -9.69 3.92
N GLU A 224 -19.12 -10.09 3.47
CA GLU A 224 -19.99 -9.28 2.59
C GLU A 224 -20.38 -7.92 3.23
N PRO A 225 -20.78 -7.83 4.51
CA PRO A 225 -21.02 -6.53 5.15
C PRO A 225 -19.75 -5.67 5.26
N ARG A 226 -18.58 -6.32 5.41
CA ARG A 226 -17.28 -5.62 5.43
C ARG A 226 -16.94 -5.08 4.05
N GLN A 227 -17.25 -5.80 2.98
CA GLN A 227 -16.98 -5.37 1.61
C GLN A 227 -17.69 -4.03 1.32
N ALA A 228 -19.02 -3.97 1.49
CA ALA A 228 -19.79 -2.75 1.20
C ALA A 228 -19.34 -1.55 2.05
N PHE A 229 -19.08 -1.78 3.35
CA PHE A 229 -18.52 -0.75 4.24
C PHE A 229 -17.10 -0.32 3.82
N GLY A 230 -16.27 -1.28 3.43
CA GLY A 230 -14.91 -1.10 2.97
C GLY A 230 -14.82 -0.28 1.69
N GLU A 231 -15.67 -0.55 0.71
CA GLU A 231 -15.74 0.18 -0.56
C GLU A 231 -16.05 1.66 -0.31
N ALA A 232 -17.06 1.95 0.53
CA ALA A 232 -17.36 3.32 0.92
C ALA A 232 -16.19 3.99 1.65
N GLY A 233 -15.46 3.26 2.50
CA GLY A 233 -14.25 3.73 3.17
C GLY A 233 -13.11 4.03 2.21
N LEU A 234 -12.87 3.14 1.25
CA LEU A 234 -11.85 3.30 0.21
C LEU A 234 -12.12 4.54 -0.65
N LEU A 235 -13.38 4.78 -1.04
CA LEU A 235 -13.74 5.99 -1.80
C LEU A 235 -13.43 7.28 -1.02
N ARG A 236 -13.71 7.31 0.29
CA ARG A 236 -13.32 8.44 1.15
C ARG A 236 -11.80 8.58 1.28
N ALA A 237 -11.08 7.46 1.38
CA ALA A 237 -9.63 7.46 1.45
C ALA A 237 -8.98 7.98 0.17
N LEU A 238 -9.50 7.61 -1.00
CA LEU A 238 -9.07 8.12 -2.30
C LEU A 238 -9.39 9.61 -2.42
N GLY A 239 -10.62 10.03 -2.09
CA GLY A 239 -11.03 11.44 -2.16
C GLY A 239 -10.28 12.38 -1.21
N THR A 240 -9.66 11.87 -0.13
CA THR A 240 -8.80 12.66 0.78
C THR A 240 -7.31 12.41 0.56
N GLY A 241 -6.96 11.41 -0.24
CA GLY A 241 -5.58 10.97 -0.49
C GLY A 241 -5.04 11.41 -1.84
N LEU A 242 -5.89 11.90 -2.75
CA LEU A 242 -5.54 12.32 -4.09
C LEU A 242 -6.09 13.72 -4.40
N PHE A 243 -5.42 14.41 -5.30
CA PHE A 243 -5.93 15.58 -6.01
C PHE A 243 -6.86 15.15 -7.15
N ASP A 244 -7.68 16.08 -7.67
CA ASP A 244 -8.64 15.81 -8.74
C ASP A 244 -7.99 15.26 -10.02
N ASP A 245 -6.74 15.67 -10.26
CA ASP A 245 -5.90 15.27 -11.40
C ASP A 245 -5.21 13.90 -11.22
N GLY A 246 -5.43 13.22 -10.08
CA GLY A 246 -4.89 11.89 -9.76
C GLY A 246 -3.56 11.91 -9.01
N GLY A 247 -2.97 13.08 -8.77
CA GLY A 247 -1.76 13.22 -7.97
C GLY A 247 -1.97 12.86 -6.50
N SER A 248 -0.97 12.29 -5.83
CA SER A 248 -1.03 12.04 -4.38
C SER A 248 -1.00 13.34 -3.57
N VAL A 249 -1.81 13.45 -2.51
CA VAL A 249 -1.76 14.61 -1.59
C VAL A 249 -0.39 14.79 -0.93
N SER A 250 0.38 13.70 -0.75
CA SER A 250 1.75 13.75 -0.25
C SER A 250 2.74 14.41 -1.21
N ARG A 251 2.30 14.67 -2.45
CA ARG A 251 3.11 15.17 -3.55
C ARG A 251 4.29 14.27 -3.91
N SER A 252 4.38 13.07 -3.33
CA SER A 252 5.46 12.13 -3.58
C SER A 252 5.07 11.14 -4.69
N PRO A 253 5.79 11.11 -5.83
CA PRO A 253 5.60 10.10 -6.88
C PRO A 253 5.80 8.67 -6.37
N ALA A 254 6.74 8.46 -5.44
CA ALA A 254 6.97 7.15 -4.83
C ALA A 254 5.74 6.65 -4.04
N MET A 255 5.05 7.56 -3.32
CA MET A 255 3.80 7.20 -2.63
C MET A 255 2.62 7.01 -3.59
N LEU A 256 2.62 7.71 -4.73
CA LEU A 256 1.63 7.48 -5.78
C LEU A 256 1.81 6.10 -6.42
N LEU A 257 3.05 5.72 -6.76
CA LEU A 257 3.40 4.39 -7.26
C LEU A 257 2.95 3.29 -6.29
N ASP A 258 3.22 3.47 -5.00
CA ASP A 258 2.78 2.57 -3.94
C ASP A 258 1.25 2.46 -3.86
N SER A 259 0.53 3.58 -3.99
CA SER A 259 -0.94 3.58 -4.01
C SER A 259 -1.52 2.88 -5.23
N ILE A 260 -0.90 3.03 -6.40
CA ILE A 260 -1.26 2.30 -7.63
C ILE A 260 -1.08 0.79 -7.38
N GLN A 261 0.07 0.38 -6.84
CA GLN A 261 0.33 -1.03 -6.50
C GLN A 261 -0.72 -1.61 -5.54
N LEU A 262 -1.15 -0.85 -4.52
CA LEU A 262 -2.18 -1.28 -3.58
C LEU A 262 -3.54 -1.50 -4.25
N LEU A 263 -3.91 -0.61 -5.18
CA LEU A 263 -5.16 -0.74 -5.94
C LEU A 263 -5.10 -1.87 -6.97
N THR A 264 -3.94 -2.09 -7.61
CA THR A 264 -3.71 -3.24 -8.49
C THR A 264 -3.87 -4.57 -7.74
N LEU A 265 -3.26 -4.71 -6.55
CA LEU A 265 -3.47 -5.91 -5.71
C LEU A 265 -4.93 -6.09 -5.29
N LEU A 266 -5.63 -4.99 -5.03
CA LEU A 266 -7.06 -5.04 -4.72
C LEU A 266 -7.88 -5.48 -5.93
N GLN A 267 -7.56 -5.01 -7.14
CA GLN A 267 -8.19 -5.45 -8.38
C GLN A 267 -8.11 -6.97 -8.54
N GLU A 268 -6.95 -7.57 -8.23
CA GLU A 268 -6.81 -9.03 -8.28
C GLU A 268 -7.63 -9.75 -7.22
N SER A 269 -7.89 -9.12 -6.07
CA SER A 269 -8.81 -9.64 -5.06
C SER A 269 -10.26 -9.69 -5.58
N TYR A 270 -10.68 -8.72 -6.40
CA TYR A 270 -11.96 -8.75 -7.12
C TYR A 270 -11.97 -9.82 -8.21
N ALA A 271 -10.92 -9.88 -9.03
CA ALA A 271 -10.79 -10.85 -10.11
C ALA A 271 -10.85 -12.31 -9.61
N ALA A 272 -10.19 -12.61 -8.48
CA ALA A 272 -10.23 -13.91 -7.82
C ALA A 272 -11.63 -14.31 -7.33
N ARG A 273 -12.55 -13.34 -7.21
CA ARG A 273 -13.96 -13.55 -6.87
C ARG A 273 -14.88 -13.43 -8.08
N SER A 274 -14.32 -13.30 -9.29
CA SER A 274 -15.04 -13.02 -10.53
C SER A 274 -15.98 -11.81 -10.40
N ALA A 275 -15.55 -10.81 -9.65
CA ALA A 275 -16.24 -9.55 -9.44
C ALA A 275 -15.50 -8.42 -10.16
N GLU A 276 -16.24 -7.38 -10.54
CA GLU A 276 -15.64 -6.19 -11.15
C GLU A 276 -15.20 -5.19 -10.09
N LEU A 277 -14.07 -4.50 -10.35
CA LEU A 277 -13.63 -3.39 -9.53
C LEU A 277 -14.64 -2.23 -9.66
N PRO A 278 -15.06 -1.56 -8.58
CA PRO A 278 -15.98 -0.42 -8.67
C PRO A 278 -15.47 0.65 -9.65
N GLU A 279 -16.33 1.10 -10.55
CA GLU A 279 -15.97 2.00 -11.67
C GLU A 279 -15.21 3.25 -11.18
N THR A 280 -15.67 3.87 -10.09
CA THR A 280 -15.02 5.04 -9.49
C THR A 280 -13.55 4.76 -9.11
N VAL A 281 -13.25 3.56 -8.62
CA VAL A 281 -11.87 3.16 -8.27
C VAL A 281 -11.06 2.93 -9.54
N ALA A 282 -11.62 2.30 -10.58
CA ALA A 282 -10.96 2.10 -11.87
C ALA A 282 -10.63 3.43 -12.58
N VAL A 283 -11.56 4.38 -12.57
CA VAL A 283 -11.36 5.74 -13.10
C VAL A 283 -10.26 6.47 -12.31
N THR A 284 -10.27 6.35 -10.98
CA THR A 284 -9.26 6.94 -10.11
C THR A 284 -7.87 6.36 -10.39
N LEU A 285 -7.76 5.03 -10.51
CA LEU A 285 -6.52 4.34 -10.87
C LEU A 285 -5.98 4.84 -12.23
N THR A 286 -6.86 5.06 -13.21
CA THR A 286 -6.48 5.60 -14.51
C THR A 286 -5.86 7.01 -14.40
N ARG A 287 -6.43 7.88 -13.57
CA ARG A 287 -5.88 9.23 -13.31
C ARG A 287 -4.55 9.17 -12.57
N MET A 288 -4.42 8.28 -11.57
CA MET A 288 -3.18 8.08 -10.83
C MET A 288 -2.04 7.64 -11.76
N VAL A 289 -2.30 6.69 -12.67
CA VAL A 289 -1.29 6.25 -13.66
C VAL A 289 -0.94 7.37 -14.64
N ALA A 290 -1.91 8.16 -15.10
CA ALA A 290 -1.64 9.32 -15.96
C ALA A 290 -0.75 10.36 -15.25
N ALA A 291 -1.04 10.66 -13.98
CA ALA A 291 -0.24 11.55 -13.15
C ALA A 291 1.18 11.00 -12.95
N LEU A 292 1.32 9.72 -12.59
CA LEU A 292 2.62 9.07 -12.41
C LEU A 292 3.48 9.12 -13.70
N LEU A 293 2.89 8.82 -14.85
CA LEU A 293 3.55 8.94 -16.15
C LEU A 293 3.96 10.39 -16.46
N GLY A 294 3.21 11.37 -15.97
CA GLY A 294 3.54 12.80 -16.08
C GLY A 294 4.82 13.19 -15.34
N VAL A 295 5.21 12.45 -14.31
CA VAL A 295 6.44 12.67 -13.52
C VAL A 295 7.52 11.62 -13.77
N ALA A 296 7.31 10.73 -14.75
CA ALA A 296 8.33 9.80 -15.22
C ALA A 296 9.33 10.53 -16.14
N HIS A 297 10.62 10.29 -15.91
CA HIS A 297 11.69 10.92 -16.68
C HIS A 297 11.83 10.27 -18.07
N ALA A 298 12.80 10.71 -18.87
CA ALA A 298 13.01 10.21 -20.24
C ALA A 298 13.28 8.69 -20.30
N ASP A 299 13.91 8.15 -19.27
CA ASP A 299 14.18 6.72 -19.06
C ASP A 299 12.98 5.98 -18.44
N ARG A 300 11.83 6.65 -18.27
CA ARG A 300 10.61 6.14 -17.61
C ARG A 300 10.78 5.74 -16.14
N GLY A 301 11.90 6.09 -15.51
CA GLY A 301 12.07 6.00 -14.07
C GLY A 301 11.41 7.18 -13.34
N LEU A 302 11.37 7.09 -12.01
CA LEU A 302 11.03 8.21 -11.13
C LEU A 302 12.30 8.76 -10.49
N SER A 303 12.42 10.08 -10.42
CA SER A 303 13.44 10.77 -9.63
C SER A 303 12.97 11.04 -8.20
N SER A 304 13.88 11.52 -7.35
CA SER A 304 13.62 11.77 -5.93
C SER A 304 12.82 13.05 -5.71
N TRP A 305 11.62 12.94 -5.14
CA TRP A 305 10.77 14.09 -4.81
C TRP A 305 10.05 13.88 -3.48
N GLN A 306 9.92 14.97 -2.71
CA GLN A 306 9.05 15.06 -1.52
C GLN A 306 9.26 13.89 -0.52
N GLY A 307 10.53 13.56 -0.25
CA GLY A 307 10.93 12.45 0.65
C GLY A 307 10.88 11.04 0.03
N GLY A 308 10.45 10.92 -1.23
CA GLY A 308 10.55 9.69 -2.02
C GLY A 308 11.92 9.59 -2.70
N GLY A 309 12.51 8.39 -2.67
CA GLY A 309 13.70 8.06 -3.46
C GLY A 309 13.36 7.70 -4.91
N PRO A 310 14.37 7.43 -5.75
CA PRO A 310 14.15 7.07 -7.15
C PRO A 310 13.50 5.69 -7.27
N ALA A 311 12.80 5.47 -8.38
CA ALA A 311 12.30 4.16 -8.80
C ALA A 311 12.77 3.87 -10.22
N SER A 312 13.23 2.64 -10.48
CA SER A 312 13.75 2.28 -11.80
C SER A 312 12.63 2.13 -12.84
N GLU A 313 12.98 2.21 -14.13
CA GLU A 313 12.05 1.89 -15.23
C GLU A 313 11.35 0.55 -15.00
N THR A 314 12.12 -0.49 -14.65
CA THR A 314 11.59 -1.84 -14.44
C THR A 314 10.53 -1.86 -13.34
N GLN A 315 10.75 -1.17 -12.23
CA GLN A 315 9.79 -1.10 -11.12
C GLN A 315 8.52 -0.34 -11.52
N VAL A 316 8.65 0.79 -12.21
CA VAL A 316 7.52 1.60 -12.66
C VAL A 316 6.70 0.84 -13.72
N ALA A 317 7.39 0.25 -14.70
CA ALA A 317 6.77 -0.52 -15.78
C ALA A 317 6.00 -1.73 -15.23
N ALA A 318 6.58 -2.49 -14.30
CA ALA A 318 5.91 -3.64 -13.69
C ALA A 318 4.59 -3.26 -13.01
N VAL A 319 4.54 -2.12 -12.30
CA VAL A 319 3.31 -1.67 -11.64
C VAL A 319 2.28 -1.16 -12.65
N ILE A 320 2.70 -0.41 -13.68
CA ILE A 320 1.80 0.12 -14.71
C ILE A 320 1.22 -1.01 -15.56
N GLU A 321 2.04 -1.95 -16.00
CA GLU A 321 1.60 -3.12 -16.78
C GLU A 321 0.61 -3.96 -15.97
N ALA A 322 0.94 -4.27 -14.71
CA ALA A 322 0.06 -5.00 -13.82
C ALA A 322 -1.28 -4.30 -13.55
N SER A 323 -1.31 -2.95 -13.55
CA SER A 323 -2.57 -2.20 -13.39
C SER A 323 -3.53 -2.36 -14.58
N GLY A 324 -3.04 -2.82 -15.74
CA GLY A 324 -3.82 -2.90 -16.98
C GLY A 324 -4.21 -1.54 -17.60
N VAL A 325 -3.85 -0.42 -16.96
CA VAL A 325 -4.21 0.92 -17.42
C VAL A 325 -3.39 1.33 -18.62
N ARG A 326 -4.07 1.78 -19.68
CA ARG A 326 -3.45 2.44 -20.83
C ARG A 326 -3.90 3.88 -20.90
N THR A 327 -2.98 4.80 -20.62
CA THR A 327 -3.26 6.25 -20.63
C THR A 327 -2.02 7.02 -21.08
N ARG A 328 -2.19 8.32 -21.34
CA ARG A 328 -1.10 9.23 -21.71
C ARG A 328 -0.58 9.96 -20.48
N PRO A 329 0.72 10.34 -20.45
CA PRO A 329 1.26 11.18 -19.41
C PRO A 329 0.46 12.48 -19.24
N LEU A 330 0.08 12.80 -18.01
CA LEU A 330 -0.51 14.08 -17.66
C LEU A 330 0.59 15.16 -17.74
N ARG A 331 0.52 16.03 -18.76
CA ARG A 331 1.57 17.04 -18.99
C ARG A 331 1.51 18.20 -18.00
N GLN A 332 0.31 18.57 -17.58
CA GLN A 332 0.04 19.66 -16.65
C GLN A 332 -0.80 19.13 -15.50
N ALA A 333 -0.16 18.72 -14.41
CA ALA A 333 -0.84 18.32 -13.18
C ALA A 333 -1.06 19.57 -12.33
N ARG A 334 -2.13 20.32 -12.62
CA ARG A 334 -2.37 21.65 -12.03
C ARG A 334 -2.56 21.58 -10.52
N ASP A 335 -3.36 20.63 -10.03
CA ASP A 335 -3.63 20.49 -8.60
C ASP A 335 -2.45 19.81 -7.88
N TRP A 336 -1.79 18.85 -8.53
CA TRP A 336 -0.61 18.18 -7.94
C TRP A 336 0.64 19.08 -7.90
N GLY A 337 0.73 20.01 -8.85
CA GLY A 337 1.79 21.00 -9.00
C GLY A 337 2.96 20.60 -9.87
N TYR A 338 2.93 19.46 -10.55
CA TYR A 338 4.01 19.04 -11.44
C TYR A 338 3.74 19.46 -12.89
N GLN A 339 4.77 20.01 -13.53
CA GLN A 339 4.75 20.42 -14.93
C GLN A 339 5.77 19.61 -15.72
N ARG A 340 5.36 19.13 -16.90
CA ARG A 340 6.20 18.30 -17.77
C ARG A 340 6.35 18.94 -19.15
N LEU A 341 7.59 19.21 -19.53
CA LEU A 341 7.99 19.61 -20.89
C LEU A 341 8.80 18.47 -21.53
N ALA A 342 8.57 18.21 -22.82
CA ALA A 342 9.40 17.28 -23.56
C ALA A 342 9.64 17.70 -25.00
N ALA A 343 10.88 17.50 -25.44
CA ALA A 343 11.35 17.69 -26.81
C ALA A 343 12.26 16.52 -27.19
N GLY A 344 11.73 15.58 -27.98
CA GLY A 344 12.44 14.32 -28.29
C GLY A 344 12.69 13.50 -27.02
N THR A 345 13.95 13.16 -26.76
CA THR A 345 14.40 12.44 -25.56
C THR A 345 14.67 13.35 -24.36
N ALA A 346 14.68 14.67 -24.55
CA ALA A 346 14.82 15.60 -23.44
C ALA A 346 13.48 15.78 -22.73
N VAL A 347 13.46 15.48 -21.42
CA VAL A 347 12.29 15.67 -20.56
C VAL A 347 12.70 16.57 -19.40
N LEU A 348 11.97 17.66 -19.21
CA LEU A 348 12.09 18.53 -18.04
C LEU A 348 10.82 18.39 -17.20
N ILE A 349 11.02 18.08 -15.92
CA ILE A 349 9.96 17.98 -14.93
C ILE A 349 10.22 19.07 -13.89
N VAL A 350 9.22 19.90 -13.62
CA VAL A 350 9.29 21.00 -12.67
C VAL A 350 8.23 20.80 -11.60
N ASP A 351 8.64 20.83 -10.33
CA ASP A 351 7.71 21.05 -9.22
C ASP A 351 7.41 22.54 -9.14
N ALA A 352 6.21 22.92 -9.60
CA ALA A 352 5.72 24.28 -9.68
C ALA A 352 4.48 24.48 -8.78
N ALA A 353 4.30 23.67 -7.74
CA ALA A 353 3.26 23.95 -6.76
C ALA A 353 3.53 25.26 -6.02
N PRO A 354 2.46 25.93 -5.55
CA PRO A 354 2.63 27.06 -4.66
C PRO A 354 3.46 26.65 -3.43
N PRO A 355 4.30 27.55 -2.90
CA PRO A 355 5.03 27.30 -1.66
C PRO A 355 4.03 26.95 -0.55
N PRO A 356 4.40 26.05 0.38
CA PRO A 356 3.55 25.76 1.53
C PRO A 356 3.24 27.08 2.24
N ILE A 357 1.97 27.32 2.54
CA ILE A 357 1.52 28.57 3.17
C ILE A 357 2.35 28.76 4.46
N ALA A 358 3.15 29.82 4.49
CA ALA A 358 3.86 30.22 5.69
C ALA A 358 2.81 30.48 6.77
N ARG A 359 2.99 29.83 7.93
CA ARG A 359 2.09 29.84 9.09
C ARG A 359 1.36 31.20 9.26
N LEU A 360 0.03 31.15 9.30
CA LEU A 360 -0.78 32.10 10.06
C LEU A 360 -1.26 31.37 11.32
#